data_AF-A0A6V7J2J4-F1
#
_entry.id   AF-A0A6V7J2J4-F1
#
_cell.length_a   1.000
_cell.length_b   1.000
_cell.length_c   1.000
_cell.angle_alpha   90.00
_cell.angle_beta   90.00
_cell.angle_gamma   90.00
#
_symmetry.space_group_name_H-M   'P 1'
#
loop_
_entity.id
_entity.type
_entity.pdbx_description
1 polymer ?
#
loop_
_entity_poly.entity_id
_entity_poly.type
_entity_poly.pdbx_seq_one_letter_code
_entity_poly.pdbx_strand_id
1 'polypeptide(L)'
;KAEVDKLLGSTKLTLEQSERRSQELELRMQELAQGQATAEQEAQRVAQARSELDDVRKQYDQIKNENLTLLAKVDFINSEKSVAEGDLHDLLSQKEELDTRINELTTDLEKTKIQSKKDTDSAIIELILNSISSSEQILMNTSVIIENPAISALTCTPDYLETQKAPVFGAIDELEKNYECYREKLTEGKQIIRSSANFAYQLSLYLIHAKSTSNTATDITIDDKITEACKMLANEAILLLQKIKEKSTATGELFTKIKDQIEAILVLGNGLTRARGDVERIGDLVEDELQ
;
A
#
# COMPACT_ATOMS: atom_id res chain seq x y z
N LYS A 1 -75.83 128.49 -54.40
CA LYS A 1 -76.70 127.31 -54.16
C LYS A 1 -76.30 126.11 -55.04
N ALA A 2 -76.16 126.27 -56.36
CA ALA A 2 -75.69 125.19 -57.25
C ALA A 2 -74.23 124.71 -57.03
N GLU A 3 -73.36 125.57 -56.47
CA GLU A 3 -71.96 125.23 -56.18
C GLU A 3 -71.81 124.40 -54.89
N VAL A 4 -72.76 124.53 -53.96
CA VAL A 4 -72.78 123.81 -52.67
C VAL A 4 -73.20 122.35 -52.87
N ASP A 5 -74.17 122.07 -53.75
CA ASP A 5 -74.62 120.70 -54.04
C ASP A 5 -73.59 119.88 -54.85
N LYS A 6 -72.80 120.52 -55.71
CA LYS A 6 -71.70 119.87 -56.44
C LYS A 6 -70.53 119.52 -55.51
N LEU A 7 -70.23 120.39 -54.57
CA LEU A 7 -69.23 120.12 -53.52
C LEU A 7 -69.68 118.99 -52.60
N LEU A 8 -70.97 118.95 -52.20
CA LEU A 8 -71.57 117.90 -51.38
C LEU A 8 -71.58 116.51 -52.05
N GLY A 9 -71.90 116.43 -53.34
CA GLY A 9 -71.84 115.19 -54.11
C GLY A 9 -70.40 114.67 -54.25
N SER A 10 -69.43 115.56 -54.47
CA SER A 10 -68.01 115.18 -54.53
C SER A 10 -67.48 114.71 -53.17
N THR A 11 -67.87 115.38 -52.07
CA THR A 11 -67.46 114.99 -50.71
C THR A 11 -68.07 113.66 -50.30
N LYS A 12 -69.32 113.40 -50.68
CA LYS A 12 -69.98 112.11 -50.39
C LYS A 12 -69.37 110.95 -51.19
N LEU A 13 -69.03 111.18 -52.47
CA LEU A 13 -68.33 110.17 -53.28
C LEU A 13 -66.91 109.89 -52.76
N THR A 14 -66.18 110.94 -52.34
CA THR A 14 -64.86 110.76 -51.70
C THR A 14 -64.96 110.10 -50.33
N LEU A 15 -66.05 110.33 -49.59
CA LEU A 15 -66.31 109.67 -48.31
C LEU A 15 -66.60 108.19 -48.52
N GLU A 16 -67.47 107.83 -49.46
CA GLU A 16 -67.75 106.42 -49.81
C GLU A 16 -66.51 105.70 -50.36
N GLN A 17 -65.67 106.38 -51.16
CA GLN A 17 -64.37 105.83 -51.59
C GLN A 17 -63.37 105.68 -50.44
N SER A 18 -63.36 106.62 -49.50
CA SER A 18 -62.53 106.56 -48.31
C SER A 18 -62.98 105.45 -47.36
N GLU A 19 -64.28 105.26 -47.18
CA GLU A 19 -64.86 104.18 -46.38
C GLU A 19 -64.57 102.82 -46.99
N ARG A 20 -64.70 102.66 -48.32
CA ARG A 20 -64.29 101.43 -49.02
C ARG A 20 -62.81 101.15 -48.87
N ARG A 21 -61.94 102.17 -49.03
CA ARG A 21 -60.50 102.02 -48.77
C ARG A 21 -60.19 101.68 -47.32
N SER A 22 -60.92 102.26 -46.38
CA SER A 22 -60.76 101.96 -44.95
C SER A 22 -61.12 100.52 -44.66
N GLN A 23 -62.26 100.04 -45.17
CA GLN A 23 -62.69 98.64 -45.03
C GLN A 23 -61.72 97.67 -45.71
N GLU A 24 -61.19 98.02 -46.88
CA GLU A 24 -60.22 97.21 -47.62
C GLU A 24 -58.85 97.17 -46.91
N LEU A 25 -58.43 98.29 -46.31
CA LEU A 25 -57.23 98.35 -45.45
C LEU A 25 -57.43 97.57 -44.15
N GLU A 26 -58.63 97.60 -43.58
CA GLU A 26 -58.96 96.88 -42.35
C GLU A 26 -59.01 95.36 -42.59
N LEU A 27 -59.59 94.92 -43.72
CA LEU A 27 -59.52 93.54 -44.19
C LEU A 27 -58.07 93.10 -44.42
N ARG A 28 -57.25 93.91 -45.09
CA ARG A 28 -55.81 93.63 -45.27
C ARG A 28 -55.03 93.59 -43.95
N MET A 29 -55.34 94.48 -43.01
CA MET A 29 -54.74 94.47 -41.68
C MET A 29 -55.11 93.19 -40.93
N GLN A 30 -56.36 92.74 -41.05
CA GLN A 30 -56.84 91.52 -40.43
C GLN A 30 -56.21 90.28 -41.06
N GLU A 31 -56.06 90.24 -42.39
CA GLU A 31 -55.32 89.20 -43.12
C GLU A 31 -53.84 89.17 -42.73
N LEU A 32 -53.18 90.33 -42.62
CA LEU A 32 -51.78 90.43 -42.19
C LEU A 32 -51.60 90.00 -40.73
N ALA A 33 -52.50 90.41 -39.83
CA ALA A 33 -52.48 90.00 -38.43
C ALA A 33 -52.71 88.49 -38.30
N GLN A 34 -53.63 87.93 -39.09
CA GLN A 34 -53.88 86.48 -39.12
C GLN A 34 -52.68 85.73 -39.69
N GLY A 35 -52.08 86.22 -40.78
CA GLY A 35 -50.86 85.67 -41.38
C GLY A 35 -49.66 85.72 -40.43
N GLN A 36 -49.49 86.82 -39.69
CA GLN A 36 -48.45 86.97 -38.68
C GLN A 36 -48.67 86.01 -37.51
N ALA A 37 -49.91 85.86 -37.02
CA ALA A 37 -50.24 84.91 -35.96
C ALA A 37 -49.98 83.46 -36.39
N THR A 38 -50.32 83.09 -37.64
CA THR A 38 -49.98 81.77 -38.18
C THR A 38 -48.48 81.56 -38.32
N ALA A 39 -47.73 82.58 -38.76
CA ALA A 39 -46.28 82.51 -38.90
C ALA A 39 -45.57 82.40 -37.54
N GLU A 40 -46.05 83.10 -36.52
CA GLU A 40 -45.53 82.98 -35.14
C GLU A 40 -45.81 81.60 -34.54
N GLN A 41 -47.01 81.06 -34.74
CA GLN A 41 -47.34 79.71 -34.29
C GLN A 41 -46.49 78.65 -34.98
N GLU A 42 -46.24 78.81 -36.28
CA GLU A 42 -45.39 77.93 -37.06
C GLU A 42 -43.91 78.07 -36.66
N ALA A 43 -43.43 79.29 -36.39
CA ALA A 43 -42.09 79.53 -35.86
C ALA A 43 -41.87 78.91 -34.48
N GLN A 44 -42.87 78.99 -33.58
CA GLN A 44 -42.83 78.31 -32.28
C GLN A 44 -42.79 76.79 -32.43
N ARG A 45 -43.62 76.22 -33.32
CA ARG A 45 -43.59 74.78 -33.63
C ARG A 45 -42.23 74.34 -34.17
N VAL A 46 -41.63 75.12 -35.07
CA VAL A 46 -40.29 74.84 -35.61
C VAL A 46 -39.22 74.93 -34.53
N ALA A 47 -39.30 75.92 -33.63
CA ALA A 47 -38.36 76.05 -32.52
C ALA A 47 -38.46 74.87 -31.53
N GLN A 48 -39.69 74.45 -31.21
CA GLN A 48 -39.95 73.31 -30.33
C GLN A 48 -39.47 72.00 -30.96
N ALA A 49 -39.79 71.77 -32.24
CA ALA A 49 -39.30 70.61 -32.99
C ALA A 49 -37.76 70.59 -33.08
N ARG A 50 -37.09 71.74 -33.23
CA ARG A 50 -35.62 71.83 -33.20
C ARG A 50 -35.04 71.43 -31.85
N SER A 51 -35.66 71.88 -30.75
CA SER A 51 -35.23 71.51 -29.40
C SER A 51 -35.35 70.00 -29.18
N GLU A 52 -36.50 69.41 -29.53
CA GLU A 52 -36.74 67.97 -29.43
C GLU A 52 -35.74 67.17 -30.27
N LEU A 53 -35.41 67.66 -31.48
CA LEU A 53 -34.42 67.02 -32.36
C LEU A 53 -33.01 67.06 -31.74
N ASP A 54 -32.64 68.14 -31.06
CA ASP A 54 -31.35 68.27 -30.38
C ASP A 54 -31.26 67.35 -29.15
N ASP A 55 -32.34 67.22 -28.38
CA ASP A 55 -32.41 66.30 -27.25
C ASP A 55 -32.35 64.83 -27.68
N VAL A 56 -33.06 64.47 -28.76
CA VAL A 56 -32.98 63.12 -29.35
C VAL A 56 -31.57 62.82 -29.86
N ARG A 57 -30.87 63.81 -30.45
CA ARG A 57 -29.47 63.64 -30.87
C ARG A 57 -28.54 63.37 -29.69
N LYS A 58 -28.68 64.12 -28.59
CA LYS A 58 -27.88 63.88 -27.37
C LYS A 58 -28.13 62.50 -26.79
N GLN A 59 -29.39 62.08 -26.71
CA GLN A 59 -29.75 60.74 -26.25
C GLN A 59 -29.18 59.66 -27.17
N TYR A 60 -29.26 59.86 -28.49
CA TYR A 60 -28.68 58.96 -29.47
C TYR A 60 -27.17 58.81 -29.30
N ASP A 61 -26.44 59.92 -29.15
CA ASP A 61 -24.98 59.90 -28.96
C ASP A 61 -24.59 59.24 -27.63
N GLN A 62 -25.36 59.47 -26.56
CA GLN A 62 -25.15 58.81 -25.28
C GLN A 62 -25.35 57.30 -25.39
N ILE A 63 -26.49 56.85 -25.94
CA ILE A 63 -26.80 55.43 -26.14
C ILE A 63 -25.75 54.76 -27.05
N LYS A 64 -25.26 55.49 -28.06
CA LYS A 64 -24.20 55.01 -28.95
C LYS A 64 -22.89 54.77 -28.20
N ASN A 65 -22.49 55.71 -27.33
CA ASN A 65 -21.28 55.57 -26.51
C ASN A 65 -21.40 54.45 -25.47
N GLU A 66 -22.58 54.31 -24.85
CA GLU A 66 -22.88 53.22 -23.93
C GLU A 66 -22.82 51.86 -24.65
N ASN A 67 -23.38 51.75 -25.87
CA ASN A 67 -23.28 50.55 -26.68
C ASN A 67 -21.85 50.18 -27.04
N LEU A 68 -21.02 51.15 -27.43
CA LEU A 68 -19.60 50.91 -27.73
C LEU A 68 -18.85 50.40 -26.49
N THR A 69 -19.15 50.96 -25.31
CA THR A 69 -18.56 50.53 -24.05
C THR A 69 -18.99 49.12 -23.66
N LEU A 70 -20.27 48.79 -23.86
CA LEU A 70 -20.79 47.45 -23.63
C LEU A 70 -20.16 46.42 -24.58
N LEU A 71 -19.98 46.77 -25.85
CA LEU A 71 -19.30 45.90 -26.83
C LEU A 71 -17.88 45.56 -26.38
N ALA A 72 -17.09 46.57 -25.98
CA ALA A 72 -15.73 46.35 -25.50
C ALA A 72 -15.68 45.46 -24.24
N LYS A 73 -16.65 45.60 -23.33
CA LYS A 73 -16.76 44.73 -22.15
C LYS A 73 -17.10 43.29 -22.53
N VAL A 74 -18.00 43.09 -23.49
CA VAL A 74 -18.34 41.76 -24.00
C VAL A 74 -17.12 41.09 -24.64
N ASP A 75 -16.34 41.82 -25.44
CA ASP A 75 -15.12 41.30 -26.04
C ASP A 75 -14.08 40.91 -24.99
N PHE A 76 -13.89 41.75 -23.96
CA PHE A 76 -12.98 41.45 -22.85
C PHE A 76 -13.42 40.20 -22.07
N ILE A 77 -14.69 40.12 -21.68
CA ILE A 77 -15.25 38.97 -20.96
C ILE A 77 -15.13 37.69 -21.80
N ASN A 78 -15.35 37.76 -23.11
CA ASN A 78 -15.17 36.62 -24.00
C ASN A 78 -13.72 36.16 -24.06
N SER A 79 -12.76 37.09 -24.09
CA SER A 79 -11.34 36.76 -24.04
C SER A 79 -10.95 36.07 -22.73
N GLU A 80 -11.37 36.61 -21.58
CA GLU A 80 -11.11 35.99 -20.27
C GLU A 80 -11.77 34.61 -20.17
N LYS A 81 -13.00 34.48 -20.68
CA LYS A 81 -13.70 33.20 -20.74
C LYS A 81 -12.93 32.16 -21.54
N SER A 82 -12.41 32.51 -22.72
CA SER A 82 -11.62 31.59 -23.53
C SER A 82 -10.32 31.14 -22.84
N VAL A 83 -9.66 32.03 -22.10
CA VAL A 83 -8.48 31.67 -21.31
C VAL A 83 -8.86 30.70 -20.19
N ALA A 84 -9.92 31.01 -19.42
CA ALA A 84 -10.39 30.16 -18.33
C ALA A 84 -10.86 28.77 -18.82
N GLU A 85 -11.50 28.71 -20.00
CA GLU A 85 -11.88 27.44 -20.63
C GLU A 85 -10.65 26.62 -21.05
N GLY A 86 -9.57 27.27 -21.52
CA GLY A 86 -8.29 26.64 -21.81
C GLY A 86 -7.63 26.05 -20.56
N ASP A 87 -7.49 26.87 -19.51
CA ASP A 87 -6.90 26.43 -18.23
C ASP A 87 -7.69 25.26 -17.61
N LEU A 88 -9.03 25.29 -17.71
CA LEU A 88 -9.88 24.20 -17.25
C LEU A 88 -9.63 22.91 -18.03
N HIS A 89 -9.44 23.00 -19.35
CA HIS A 89 -9.14 21.83 -20.18
C HIS A 89 -7.80 21.22 -19.82
N ASP A 90 -6.77 22.04 -19.63
CA ASP A 90 -5.43 21.59 -19.23
C ASP A 90 -5.45 20.91 -17.85
N LEU A 91 -6.17 21.48 -16.89
CA LEU A 91 -6.34 20.89 -15.55
C LEU A 91 -7.09 19.56 -15.59
N LEU A 92 -8.12 19.43 -16.43
CA LEU A 92 -8.84 18.17 -16.62
C LEU A 92 -7.92 17.10 -17.22
N SER A 93 -7.11 17.45 -18.20
CA SER A 93 -6.14 16.52 -18.80
C SER A 93 -5.09 16.05 -17.78
N GLN A 94 -4.52 16.97 -16.99
CA GLN A 94 -3.58 16.61 -15.93
C GLN A 94 -4.22 15.72 -14.87
N LYS A 95 -5.48 15.97 -14.52
CA LYS A 95 -6.23 15.12 -13.59
C LYS A 95 -6.38 13.70 -14.13
N GLU A 96 -6.76 13.53 -15.39
CA GLU A 96 -6.89 12.21 -16.02
C GLU A 96 -5.56 11.45 -16.07
N GLU A 97 -4.46 12.15 -16.34
CA GLU A 97 -3.11 11.57 -16.29
C GLU A 97 -2.75 11.10 -14.88
N LEU A 98 -2.99 11.94 -13.87
CA LEU A 98 -2.73 11.60 -12.47
C LEU A 98 -3.60 10.43 -11.99
N ASP A 99 -4.89 10.40 -12.35
CA ASP A 99 -5.79 9.29 -12.02
C ASP A 99 -5.29 7.98 -12.63
N THR A 100 -4.82 8.02 -13.89
CA THR A 100 -4.20 6.86 -14.56
C THR A 100 -2.94 6.43 -13.81
N ARG A 101 -2.07 7.38 -13.45
CA ARG A 101 -0.81 7.10 -12.76
C ARG A 101 -1.02 6.51 -11.36
N ILE A 102 -2.02 6.99 -10.63
CA ILE A 102 -2.40 6.46 -9.32
C ILE A 102 -2.85 5.00 -9.45
N ASN A 103 -3.67 4.68 -10.46
CA ASN A 103 -4.14 3.32 -10.70
C ASN A 103 -3.00 2.36 -11.07
N GLU A 104 -2.05 2.81 -11.89
CA GLU A 104 -0.83 2.05 -12.23
C GLU A 104 0.00 1.77 -10.98
N LEU A 105 0.34 2.81 -10.22
CA LEU A 105 1.17 2.68 -9.01
C LEU A 105 0.51 1.80 -7.95
N THR A 106 -0.81 1.88 -7.79
CA THR A 106 -1.57 1.03 -6.87
C THR A 106 -1.49 -0.45 -7.29
N THR A 107 -1.62 -0.70 -8.59
CA THR A 107 -1.52 -2.06 -9.15
C THR A 107 -0.11 -2.63 -8.98
N ASP A 108 0.92 -1.83 -9.26
CA ASP A 108 2.31 -2.26 -9.16
C ASP A 108 2.75 -2.46 -7.71
N LEU A 109 2.26 -1.65 -6.78
CA LEU A 109 2.47 -1.83 -5.35
C LEU A 109 1.91 -3.18 -4.89
N GLU A 110 0.67 -3.52 -5.26
CA GLU A 110 0.04 -4.77 -4.84
C GLU A 110 0.76 -5.98 -5.45
N LYS A 111 1.15 -5.91 -6.72
CA LYS A 111 1.98 -6.95 -7.36
C LYS A 111 3.31 -7.14 -6.62
N THR A 112 4.02 -6.04 -6.32
CA THR A 112 5.32 -6.09 -5.64
C THR A 112 5.20 -6.65 -4.24
N LYS A 113 4.13 -6.29 -3.51
CA LYS A 113 3.85 -6.81 -2.16
C LYS A 113 3.57 -8.31 -2.17
N ILE A 114 2.75 -8.80 -3.11
CA ILE A 114 2.46 -10.23 -3.26
C ILE A 114 3.73 -11.00 -3.63
N GLN A 115 4.50 -10.46 -4.58
CA GLN A 115 5.75 -11.07 -5.02
C GLN A 115 6.78 -11.14 -3.88
N SER A 116 6.98 -10.02 -3.18
CA SER A 116 7.87 -9.95 -2.01
C SER A 116 7.50 -10.96 -0.94
N LYS A 117 6.20 -11.08 -0.60
CA LYS A 117 5.72 -12.08 0.36
C LYS A 117 6.03 -13.51 -0.10
N LYS A 118 5.74 -13.83 -1.37
CA LYS A 118 6.02 -15.14 -1.95
C LYS A 118 7.52 -15.48 -1.90
N ASP A 119 8.37 -14.52 -2.22
CA ASP A 119 9.82 -14.70 -2.21
C ASP A 119 10.33 -14.94 -0.78
N THR A 120 9.79 -14.20 0.21
CA THR A 120 10.12 -14.43 1.62
C THR A 120 9.65 -15.79 2.13
N ASP A 121 8.45 -16.24 1.75
CA ASP A 121 7.92 -17.55 2.14
C ASP A 121 8.76 -18.68 1.52
N SER A 122 9.15 -18.53 0.25
CA SER A 122 10.04 -19.47 -0.45
C SER A 122 11.41 -19.57 0.23
N ALA A 123 12.02 -18.42 0.56
CA ALA A 123 13.32 -18.38 1.22
C ALA A 123 13.27 -19.04 2.62
N ILE A 124 12.19 -18.84 3.38
CA ILE A 124 12.00 -19.50 4.68
C ILE A 124 11.87 -21.02 4.52
N ILE A 125 11.09 -21.49 3.54
CA ILE A 125 10.97 -22.94 3.25
C ILE A 125 12.35 -23.53 2.92
N GLU A 126 13.09 -22.87 2.04
CA GLU A 126 14.42 -23.32 1.63
C GLU A 126 15.38 -23.41 2.82
N LEU A 127 15.42 -22.39 3.69
CA LEU A 127 16.23 -22.39 4.90
C LEU A 127 15.87 -23.53 5.85
N ILE A 128 14.59 -23.84 6.01
CA ILE A 128 14.12 -24.97 6.83
C ILE A 128 14.63 -26.29 6.26
N LEU A 129 14.42 -26.53 4.97
CA LEU A 129 14.85 -27.76 4.30
C LEU A 129 16.38 -27.92 4.33
N ASN A 130 17.13 -26.83 4.17
CA ASN A 130 18.58 -26.82 4.28
C ASN A 130 19.06 -27.13 5.71
N SER A 131 18.39 -26.58 6.74
CA SER A 131 18.71 -26.89 8.14
C SER A 131 18.46 -28.36 8.48
N ILE A 132 17.32 -28.90 8.05
CA ILE A 132 17.00 -30.31 8.28
C ILE A 132 17.99 -31.21 7.53
N SER A 133 18.34 -30.88 6.29
CA SER A 133 19.33 -31.63 5.51
C SER A 133 20.72 -31.56 6.15
N SER A 134 21.11 -30.42 6.71
CA SER A 134 22.37 -30.29 7.46
C SER A 134 22.35 -31.15 8.73
N SER A 135 21.21 -31.19 9.43
CA SER A 135 20.98 -32.02 10.62
C SER A 135 21.09 -33.51 10.27
N GLU A 136 20.56 -33.92 9.11
CA GLU A 136 20.68 -35.28 8.58
C GLU A 136 22.14 -35.64 8.26
N GLN A 137 22.88 -34.74 7.63
CA GLN A 137 24.31 -34.95 7.33
C GLN A 137 25.15 -35.11 8.60
N ILE A 138 24.84 -34.37 9.68
CA ILE A 138 25.50 -34.53 10.98
C ILE A 138 25.32 -35.97 11.51
N LEU A 139 24.10 -36.50 11.45
CA LEU A 139 23.79 -37.86 11.89
C LEU A 139 24.41 -38.93 10.97
N MET A 140 24.38 -38.73 9.65
CA MET A 140 25.06 -39.62 8.69
C MET A 140 26.57 -39.69 8.98
N ASN A 141 27.22 -38.53 9.16
CA ASN A 141 28.64 -38.47 9.53
C ASN A 141 28.91 -39.16 10.87
N THR A 142 28.01 -38.98 11.83
CA THR A 142 28.14 -39.66 13.13
C THR A 142 28.02 -41.17 13.00
N SER A 143 27.10 -41.67 12.16
CA SER A 143 26.95 -43.09 11.87
C SER A 143 28.26 -43.67 11.31
N VAL A 144 28.92 -42.95 10.40
CA VAL A 144 30.23 -43.34 9.86
C VAL A 144 31.32 -43.33 10.95
N ILE A 145 31.30 -42.35 11.86
CA ILE A 145 32.27 -42.24 12.95
C ILE A 145 32.16 -43.42 13.92
N ILE A 146 30.95 -43.79 14.35
CA ILE A 146 30.76 -44.89 15.32
C ILE A 146 31.07 -46.28 14.72
N GLU A 147 31.05 -46.40 13.40
CA GLU A 147 31.45 -47.61 12.67
C GLU A 147 32.95 -47.69 12.41
N ASN A 148 33.66 -46.57 12.52
CA ASN A 148 35.09 -46.52 12.27
C ASN A 148 35.86 -47.21 13.41
N PRO A 149 36.65 -48.26 13.14
CA PRO A 149 37.44 -48.94 14.17
C PRO A 149 38.38 -48.02 14.96
N ALA A 150 38.77 -46.88 14.38
CA ALA A 150 39.61 -45.89 15.07
C ALA A 150 38.94 -45.29 16.33
N ILE A 151 37.60 -45.35 16.45
CA ILE A 151 36.88 -44.87 17.63
C ILE A 151 37.08 -45.79 18.84
N SER A 152 37.61 -47.00 18.67
CA SER A 152 37.81 -47.99 19.75
C SER A 152 38.68 -47.49 20.90
N ALA A 153 39.58 -46.53 20.65
CA ALA A 153 40.41 -45.90 21.67
C ALA A 153 39.65 -44.91 22.57
N LEU A 154 38.47 -44.45 22.15
CA LEU A 154 37.64 -43.53 22.92
C LEU A 154 36.78 -44.32 23.91
N THR A 155 36.85 -43.98 25.19
CA THR A 155 36.10 -44.64 26.25
C THR A 155 35.20 -43.65 26.99
N CYS A 156 34.04 -44.11 27.42
CA CYS A 156 33.10 -43.35 28.25
C CYS A 156 32.60 -44.23 29.40
N THR A 157 32.32 -43.64 30.57
CA THR A 157 31.72 -44.40 31.67
C THR A 157 30.21 -44.57 31.42
N PRO A 158 29.60 -45.71 31.80
CA PRO A 158 28.14 -45.85 31.70
C PRO A 158 27.39 -44.80 32.51
N ASP A 159 27.91 -44.39 33.68
CA ASP A 159 27.29 -43.34 34.50
C ASP A 159 27.25 -42.00 33.75
N TYR A 160 28.32 -41.67 33.00
CA TYR A 160 28.31 -40.47 32.18
C TYR A 160 27.32 -40.58 31.01
N LEU A 161 27.20 -41.75 30.37
CA LEU A 161 26.19 -41.99 29.33
C LEU A 161 24.77 -41.77 29.86
N GLU A 162 24.47 -42.20 31.09
CA GLU A 162 23.17 -41.97 31.73
C GLU A 162 22.86 -40.47 31.88
N THR A 163 23.86 -39.63 32.19
CA THR A 163 23.66 -38.18 32.26
C THR A 163 23.25 -37.55 30.93
N GLN A 164 23.54 -38.22 29.80
CA GLN A 164 23.18 -37.74 28.46
C GLN A 164 21.72 -38.02 28.11
N LYS A 165 20.98 -38.80 28.91
CA LYS A 165 19.56 -39.11 28.69
C LYS A 165 18.69 -37.85 28.67
N ALA A 166 18.81 -37.01 29.69
CA ALA A 166 17.94 -35.83 29.82
C ALA A 166 18.14 -34.80 28.68
N PRO A 167 19.38 -34.44 28.28
CA PRO A 167 19.61 -33.56 27.14
C PRO A 167 19.04 -34.08 25.82
N VAL A 168 19.25 -35.38 25.51
CA VAL A 168 18.77 -35.93 24.24
C VAL A 168 17.24 -36.05 24.21
N PHE A 169 16.60 -36.46 25.32
CA PHE A 169 15.14 -36.49 25.42
C PHE A 169 14.53 -35.09 25.29
N GLY A 170 15.13 -34.09 25.96
CA GLY A 170 14.68 -32.70 25.84
C GLY A 170 14.76 -32.17 24.40
N ALA A 171 15.81 -32.53 23.66
CA ALA A 171 15.93 -32.16 22.26
C ALA A 171 14.91 -32.88 21.35
N ILE A 172 14.58 -34.13 21.66
CA ILE A 172 13.53 -34.88 20.95
C ILE A 172 12.16 -34.25 21.19
N ASP A 173 11.81 -33.98 22.44
CA ASP A 173 10.52 -33.37 22.82
C ASP A 173 10.35 -31.97 22.21
N GLU A 174 11.42 -31.18 22.19
CA GLU A 174 11.42 -29.87 21.54
C GLU A 174 11.19 -29.98 20.03
N LEU A 175 11.89 -30.91 19.36
CA LEU A 175 11.71 -31.13 17.92
C LEU A 175 10.30 -31.62 17.59
N GLU A 176 9.77 -32.56 18.36
CA GLU A 176 8.43 -33.12 18.23
C GLU A 176 7.37 -32.02 18.31
N LYS A 177 7.39 -31.23 19.39
CA LYS A 177 6.49 -30.09 19.59
C LYS A 177 6.57 -29.06 18.47
N ASN A 178 7.79 -28.65 18.09
CA ASN A 178 7.96 -27.64 17.06
C ASN A 178 7.51 -28.17 15.70
N TYR A 179 7.69 -29.46 15.42
CA TYR A 179 7.23 -30.10 14.21
C TYR A 179 5.70 -30.09 14.08
N GLU A 180 4.97 -30.36 15.17
CA GLU A 180 3.52 -30.27 15.18
C GLU A 180 3.04 -28.86 14.78
N CYS A 181 3.66 -27.82 15.34
CA CYS A 181 3.36 -26.43 15.02
C CYS A 181 3.69 -26.08 13.55
N TYR A 182 4.85 -26.52 13.06
CA TYR A 182 5.29 -26.31 11.67
C TYR A 182 4.38 -27.00 10.65
N ARG A 183 3.86 -28.18 10.98
CA ARG A 183 2.94 -28.93 10.13
C ARG A 183 1.64 -28.15 9.90
N GLU A 184 1.16 -27.45 10.93
CA GLU A 184 -0.06 -26.64 10.85
C GLU A 184 0.18 -25.26 10.23
N LYS A 185 1.30 -24.61 10.54
CA LYS A 185 1.59 -23.23 10.12
C LYS A 185 3.03 -23.08 9.65
N LEU A 186 3.19 -22.68 8.39
CA LEU A 186 4.52 -22.45 7.81
C LEU A 186 5.32 -21.34 8.52
N THR A 187 4.62 -20.34 9.08
CA THR A 187 5.23 -19.23 9.83
C THR A 187 5.96 -19.69 11.10
N GLU A 188 5.56 -20.84 11.66
CA GLU A 188 6.18 -21.49 12.82
C GLU A 188 7.30 -22.48 12.41
N GLY A 189 7.71 -22.46 11.14
CA GLY A 189 8.82 -23.28 10.66
C GLY A 189 10.19 -22.80 11.13
N LYS A 190 10.31 -21.57 11.62
CA LYS A 190 11.58 -21.02 12.11
C LYS A 190 12.10 -21.78 13.32
N GLN A 191 11.21 -22.24 14.20
CA GLN A 191 11.58 -23.05 15.37
C GLN A 191 12.23 -24.38 14.96
N ILE A 192 11.82 -24.97 13.81
CA ILE A 192 12.39 -26.22 13.28
C ILE A 192 13.87 -26.08 13.00
N ILE A 193 14.31 -24.94 12.47
CA ILE A 193 15.72 -24.71 12.13
C ILE A 193 16.60 -24.97 13.35
N ARG A 194 16.21 -24.44 14.51
CA ARG A 194 16.95 -24.59 15.76
C ARG A 194 16.78 -25.99 16.33
N SER A 195 15.55 -26.48 16.44
CA SER A 195 15.30 -27.76 17.11
C SER A 195 15.86 -28.96 16.33
N SER A 196 15.88 -28.91 15.00
CA SER A 196 16.50 -29.98 14.19
C SER A 196 18.01 -30.04 14.39
N ALA A 197 18.67 -28.87 14.45
CA ALA A 197 20.11 -28.77 14.68
C ALA A 197 20.48 -29.22 16.10
N ASN A 198 19.71 -28.80 17.11
CA ASN A 198 19.90 -29.23 18.49
C ASN A 198 19.67 -30.75 18.63
N PHE A 199 18.61 -31.29 18.04
CA PHE A 199 18.35 -32.73 18.01
C PHE A 199 19.53 -33.52 17.41
N ALA A 200 19.99 -33.14 16.21
CA ALA A 200 21.12 -33.82 15.57
C ALA A 200 22.38 -33.74 16.43
N TYR A 201 22.68 -32.56 17.00
CA TYR A 201 23.83 -32.40 17.88
C TYR A 201 23.77 -33.28 19.13
N GLN A 202 22.67 -33.22 19.89
CA GLN A 202 22.52 -33.99 21.13
C GLN A 202 22.52 -35.49 20.87
N LEU A 203 21.83 -35.93 19.81
CA LEU A 203 21.80 -37.35 19.46
C LEU A 203 23.15 -37.84 18.94
N SER A 204 23.87 -37.03 18.15
CA SER A 204 25.22 -37.37 17.70
C SER A 204 26.18 -37.54 18.89
N LEU A 205 26.12 -36.63 19.85
CA LEU A 205 26.92 -36.70 21.06
C LEU A 205 26.58 -37.97 21.86
N TYR A 206 25.28 -38.26 22.01
CA TYR A 206 24.81 -39.49 22.64
C TYR A 206 25.35 -40.76 21.95
N LEU A 207 25.26 -40.84 20.61
CA LEU A 207 25.74 -41.99 19.83
C LEU A 207 27.25 -42.22 20.02
N ILE A 208 28.04 -41.14 20.02
CA ILE A 208 29.49 -41.21 20.26
C ILE A 208 29.76 -41.72 21.68
N HIS A 209 29.07 -41.19 22.69
CA HIS A 209 29.24 -41.65 24.07
C HIS A 209 28.78 -43.10 24.27
N ALA A 210 27.69 -43.51 23.62
CA ALA A 210 27.19 -44.88 23.67
C ALA A 210 28.22 -45.86 23.07
N LYS A 211 28.76 -45.54 21.89
CA LYS A 211 29.83 -46.35 21.28
C LYS A 211 31.11 -46.34 22.11
N SER A 212 31.47 -45.19 22.68
CA SER A 212 32.65 -45.09 23.56
C SER A 212 32.45 -45.89 24.86
N THR A 213 31.22 -45.98 25.35
CA THR A 213 30.87 -46.80 26.52
C THR A 213 30.98 -48.29 26.18
N SER A 214 30.58 -48.69 24.98
CA SER A 214 30.67 -50.09 24.54
C SER A 214 32.11 -50.58 24.41
N ASN A 215 33.05 -49.68 24.02
CA ASN A 215 34.49 -49.98 24.00
C ASN A 215 35.07 -50.35 25.38
N THR A 216 34.33 -50.08 26.47
CA THR A 216 34.73 -50.46 27.83
C THR A 216 34.29 -51.87 28.23
N ALA A 217 33.53 -52.55 27.36
CA ALA A 217 33.02 -53.89 27.59
C ALA A 217 34.13 -54.94 27.47
N THR A 218 34.17 -55.87 28.42
CA THR A 218 35.04 -57.05 28.37
C THR A 218 34.41 -58.20 27.59
N ASP A 219 33.10 -58.15 27.39
CA ASP A 219 32.32 -59.11 26.59
C ASP A 219 32.03 -58.51 25.20
N ILE A 220 32.65 -59.10 24.18
CA ILE A 220 32.50 -58.69 22.77
C ILE A 220 31.02 -58.72 22.35
N THR A 221 30.22 -59.63 22.89
CA THR A 221 28.80 -59.73 22.54
C THR A 221 27.99 -58.52 23.02
N ILE A 222 28.42 -57.84 24.09
CA ILE A 222 27.76 -56.62 24.58
C ILE A 222 28.20 -55.42 23.73
N ASP A 223 29.46 -55.33 23.33
CA ASP A 223 29.95 -54.30 22.40
C ASP A 223 29.20 -54.36 21.06
N ASP A 224 29.06 -55.55 20.49
CA ASP A 224 28.32 -55.76 19.24
C ASP A 224 26.85 -55.33 19.36
N LYS A 225 26.18 -55.68 20.47
CA LYS A 225 24.79 -55.29 20.73
C LYS A 225 24.61 -53.79 20.83
N ILE A 226 25.47 -53.09 21.58
CA ILE A 226 25.40 -51.62 21.70
C ILE A 226 25.71 -50.96 20.36
N THR A 227 26.70 -51.48 19.62
CA THR A 227 27.07 -50.97 18.30
C THR A 227 25.90 -51.09 17.32
N GLU A 228 25.24 -52.24 17.26
CA GLU A 228 24.08 -52.43 16.40
C GLU A 228 22.90 -51.55 16.82
N ALA A 229 22.66 -51.42 18.13
CA ALA A 229 21.62 -50.54 18.64
C ALA A 229 21.87 -49.06 18.28
N CYS A 230 23.12 -48.61 18.30
CA CYS A 230 23.50 -47.25 17.87
C CYS A 230 23.27 -47.04 16.37
N LYS A 231 23.56 -48.04 15.52
CA LYS A 231 23.28 -47.97 14.08
C LYS A 231 21.78 -47.87 13.79
N MET A 232 20.98 -48.71 14.45
CA MET A 232 19.53 -48.65 14.32
C MET A 232 18.99 -47.28 14.73
N LEU A 233 19.45 -46.74 15.87
CA LEU A 233 19.08 -45.41 16.34
C LEU A 233 19.45 -44.30 15.34
N ALA A 234 20.67 -44.33 14.79
CA ALA A 234 21.11 -43.35 13.79
C ALA A 234 20.22 -43.40 12.54
N ASN A 235 19.92 -44.60 12.04
CA ASN A 235 19.06 -44.80 10.87
C ASN A 235 17.63 -44.30 11.10
N GLU A 236 17.06 -44.57 12.28
CA GLU A 236 15.71 -44.11 12.65
C GLU A 236 15.64 -42.58 12.78
N ALA A 237 16.68 -41.96 13.33
CA ALA A 237 16.77 -40.51 13.43
C ALA A 237 16.93 -39.82 12.07
N ILE A 238 17.73 -40.40 11.16
CA ILE A 238 17.84 -39.95 9.77
C ILE A 238 16.48 -40.05 9.07
N LEU A 239 15.78 -41.18 9.21
CA LEU A 239 14.45 -41.39 8.65
C LEU A 239 13.43 -40.38 9.20
N LEU A 240 13.49 -40.08 10.50
CA LEU A 240 12.64 -39.05 11.11
C LEU A 240 12.86 -37.69 10.44
N LEU A 241 14.11 -37.25 10.26
CA LEU A 241 14.41 -35.97 9.61
C LEU A 241 13.94 -35.96 8.14
N GLN A 242 14.05 -37.07 7.42
CA GLN A 242 13.48 -37.22 6.08
C GLN A 242 11.95 -37.05 6.08
N LYS A 243 11.26 -37.70 7.03
CA LYS A 243 9.81 -37.56 7.18
C LYS A 243 9.36 -36.17 7.59
N ILE A 244 10.18 -35.46 8.38
CA ILE A 244 9.95 -34.05 8.72
C ILE A 244 10.09 -33.16 7.47
N LYS A 245 11.08 -33.39 6.59
CA LYS A 245 11.19 -32.66 5.30
C LYS A 245 9.95 -32.88 4.42
N GLU A 246 9.42 -34.09 4.41
CA GLU A 246 8.21 -34.48 3.67
C GLU A 246 6.91 -33.96 4.30
N LYS A 247 6.97 -33.31 5.48
CA LYS A 247 5.79 -32.94 6.29
C LYS A 247 4.86 -34.12 6.55
N SER A 248 5.41 -35.32 6.72
CA SER A 248 4.65 -36.54 6.96
C SER A 248 3.90 -36.50 8.29
N THR A 249 2.70 -37.07 8.33
CA THR A 249 1.97 -37.29 9.59
C THR A 249 2.50 -38.48 10.39
N ALA A 250 3.30 -39.34 9.76
CA ALA A 250 3.85 -40.56 10.35
C ALA A 250 5.21 -40.32 11.06
N THR A 251 5.30 -39.28 11.90
CA THR A 251 6.51 -38.98 12.69
C THR A 251 6.40 -39.39 14.15
N GLY A 252 5.18 -39.45 14.71
CA GLY A 252 4.96 -39.76 16.13
C GLY A 252 5.51 -41.13 16.53
N GLU A 253 5.28 -42.15 15.70
CA GLU A 253 5.84 -43.49 15.93
C GLU A 253 7.37 -43.51 15.90
N LEU A 254 8.00 -42.68 15.04
CA LEU A 254 9.46 -42.57 14.96
C LEU A 254 10.04 -41.87 16.19
N PHE A 255 9.38 -40.84 16.71
CA PHE A 255 9.80 -40.18 17.95
C PHE A 255 9.80 -41.15 19.14
N THR A 256 8.73 -41.93 19.31
CA THR A 256 8.64 -42.97 20.34
C THR A 256 9.72 -44.03 20.15
N LYS A 257 9.90 -44.52 18.91
CA LYS A 257 10.90 -45.56 18.61
C LYS A 257 12.33 -45.14 18.95
N ILE A 258 12.68 -43.89 18.63
CA ILE A 258 13.99 -43.30 18.96
C ILE A 258 14.18 -43.25 20.49
N LYS A 259 13.16 -42.81 21.24
CA LYS A 259 13.20 -42.78 22.72
C LYS A 259 13.39 -44.19 23.29
N ASP A 260 12.62 -45.16 22.83
CA ASP A 260 12.71 -46.56 23.26
C ASP A 260 14.10 -47.16 22.98
N GLN A 261 14.67 -46.86 21.81
CA GLN A 261 15.99 -47.33 21.41
C GLN A 261 17.11 -46.70 22.28
N ILE A 262 16.98 -45.43 22.66
CA ILE A 262 17.89 -44.79 23.61
C ILE A 262 17.83 -45.50 24.97
N GLU A 263 16.63 -45.81 25.47
CA GLU A 263 16.49 -46.55 26.73
C GLU A 263 17.09 -47.96 26.65
N ALA A 264 16.91 -48.67 25.53
CA ALA A 264 17.52 -49.97 25.32
C ALA A 264 19.06 -49.92 25.38
N ILE A 265 19.66 -48.89 24.77
CA ILE A 265 21.12 -48.65 24.82
C ILE A 265 21.57 -48.37 26.26
N LEU A 266 20.82 -47.56 27.02
CA LEU A 266 21.15 -47.26 28.42
C LEU A 266 21.09 -48.52 29.29
N VAL A 267 20.10 -49.40 29.10
CA VAL A 267 20.01 -50.67 29.82
C VAL A 267 21.24 -51.55 29.54
N LEU A 268 21.68 -51.61 28.29
CA LEU A 268 22.90 -52.34 27.92
C LEU A 268 24.15 -51.70 28.53
N GLY A 269 24.27 -50.38 28.47
CA GLY A 269 25.39 -49.62 29.05
C GLY A 269 25.51 -49.80 30.56
N ASN A 270 24.39 -49.65 31.29
CA ASN A 270 24.34 -49.86 32.74
C ASN A 270 24.63 -51.32 33.15
N GLY A 271 24.40 -52.27 32.25
CA GLY A 271 24.86 -53.66 32.41
C GLY A 271 26.38 -53.79 32.56
N LEU A 272 27.15 -52.88 31.92
CA LEU A 272 28.61 -52.87 32.02
C LEU A 272 29.10 -52.39 33.39
N THR A 273 28.40 -51.46 34.05
CA THR A 273 28.74 -51.03 35.42
C THR A 273 28.62 -52.19 36.40
N ARG A 274 27.55 -52.99 36.29
CA ARG A 274 27.31 -54.15 37.17
C ARG A 274 28.34 -55.27 36.97
N ALA A 275 28.90 -55.37 35.78
CA ALA A 275 29.96 -56.33 35.46
C ALA A 275 31.35 -55.92 35.98
N ARG A 276 31.55 -54.64 36.32
CA ARG A 276 32.86 -54.10 36.74
C ARG A 276 33.21 -54.29 38.22
N GLY A 277 32.23 -54.58 39.09
CA GLY A 277 32.46 -54.83 40.52
C GLY A 277 32.81 -53.56 41.33
N ASP A 278 32.15 -53.44 42.49
CA ASP A 278 32.28 -52.46 43.58
C ASP A 278 32.90 -51.07 43.32
N VAL A 279 32.01 -50.09 43.24
CA VAL A 279 32.28 -48.64 43.35
C VAL A 279 32.93 -48.29 44.71
N GLU A 280 32.77 -49.12 45.75
CA GLU A 280 33.38 -48.93 47.08
C GLU A 280 34.91 -48.90 47.05
N ARG A 281 35.56 -49.65 46.14
CA ARG A 281 37.04 -49.61 46.00
C ARG A 281 37.58 -48.29 45.49
N ILE A 282 36.77 -47.49 44.78
CA ILE A 282 37.19 -46.17 44.29
C ILE A 282 37.14 -45.14 45.41
N GLY A 283 36.19 -45.25 46.35
CA GLY A 283 36.15 -44.41 47.55
C GLY A 283 37.42 -44.56 48.38
N ASP A 284 37.84 -45.81 48.63
CA ASP A 284 39.06 -46.12 49.37
C ASP A 284 40.33 -45.62 48.66
N LEU A 285 40.40 -45.75 47.32
CA LEU A 285 41.53 -45.26 46.51
C LEU A 285 41.64 -43.73 46.50
N VAL A 286 40.50 -43.02 46.51
CA VAL A 286 40.48 -41.55 46.56
C VAL A 286 40.83 -41.04 47.96
N GLU A 287 40.42 -41.74 49.02
CA GLU A 287 40.86 -41.42 50.39
C GLU A 287 42.35 -41.67 50.60
N ASP A 288 42.91 -42.73 49.99
CA ASP A 288 44.36 -43.03 50.01
C ASP A 288 45.20 -42.02 49.18
N GLU A 289 44.64 -41.43 48.10
CA GLU A 289 45.31 -40.37 47.32
C GLU A 289 45.19 -38.97 47.95
N LEU A 290 44.29 -38.78 48.92
CA LEU A 290 44.07 -37.51 49.64
C LEU A 290 44.81 -37.44 51.00
N GLN A 291 45.52 -38.51 51.40
CA GLN A 291 46.46 -38.52 52.54
C GLN A 291 47.90 -38.22 52.12
#